data_AF-A0A0N0MW36-F1
#
_entry.id   AF-A0A0N0MW36-F1
#
_cell.length_a   1.000
_cell.length_b   1.000
_cell.length_c   1.000
_cell.angle_alpha   90.00
_cell.angle_beta   90.00
_cell.angle_gamma   90.00
#
_symmetry.space_group_name_H-M   'P 1'
#
loop_
_entity.id
_entity.type
_entity.pdbx_description
1 polymer ?
#
loop_
_entity_poly.entity_id
_entity_poly.type
_entity_poly.pdbx_seq_one_letter_code
_entity_poly.pdbx_strand_id
1 'polypeptide(L)'
;MPALCIAPLRWHRMRQSAARGKAGEQWHESGSGYVFTTRTGRQVEPRNVYRSFTRIAESAGIRVVRLHDARHGTATLLTAAGVAPRVVMEILGHSQISITMEVYTHVVQDTQREAMSHMDRLLRKRPGRQ
;
A
#
# COMPACT_ATOMS: atom_id res chain seq x y z
N MET A 1 2.47 -5.14 -10.00
CA MET A 1 2.61 -3.67 -9.91
C MET A 1 1.34 -3.03 -10.45
N PRO A 2 0.65 -2.15 -9.69
CA PRO A 2 -0.57 -1.48 -10.15
C PRO A 2 -0.33 -0.62 -11.40
N ALA A 3 -1.25 -0.64 -12.37
CA ALA A 3 -1.13 0.11 -13.62
C ALA A 3 -1.02 1.63 -13.38
N LEU A 4 -1.70 2.14 -12.34
CA LEU A 4 -1.64 3.54 -11.92
C LEU A 4 -0.21 4.01 -11.62
N CYS A 5 0.68 3.11 -11.20
CA CYS A 5 2.07 3.47 -10.88
C CYS A 5 2.98 3.53 -12.11
N ILE A 6 2.58 2.97 -13.25
CA ILE A 6 3.46 2.87 -14.44
C ILE A 6 3.80 4.25 -14.99
N ALA A 7 2.80 5.11 -15.22
CA ALA A 7 3.02 6.44 -15.78
C ALA A 7 3.86 7.33 -14.83
N PRO A 8 3.57 7.43 -13.51
CA PRO A 8 4.42 8.14 -12.56
C PRO A 8 5.87 7.64 -12.51
N LEU A 9 6.09 6.31 -12.55
CA LEU A 9 7.45 5.75 -12.54
C LEU A 9 8.22 6.05 -13.84
N ARG A 10 7.55 6.03 -14.99
CA ARG A 10 8.16 6.46 -16.27
C ARG A 10 8.55 7.94 -16.22
N TRP A 11 7.65 8.79 -15.72
CA TRP A 11 7.94 10.22 -15.57
C TRP A 11 9.10 10.47 -14.59
N HIS A 12 9.12 9.75 -13.47
CA HIS A 12 10.21 9.81 -12.50
C HIS A 12 11.55 9.40 -13.13
N ARG A 13 11.58 8.31 -13.92
CA ARG A 13 12.78 7.89 -14.67
C ARG A 13 13.27 9.00 -15.62
N MET A 14 12.38 9.65 -16.36
CA MET A 14 12.76 10.77 -17.24
C MET A 14 13.36 11.94 -16.44
N ARG A 15 12.74 12.30 -15.31
CA ARG A 15 13.26 13.35 -14.42
C ARG A 15 14.62 13.01 -13.83
N GLN A 16 14.83 11.75 -13.47
CA GLN A 16 16.11 11.27 -12.94
C GLN A 16 17.21 11.32 -14.00
N SER A 17 16.92 10.90 -15.24
CA SER A 17 17.86 11.03 -16.36
C SER A 17 18.24 12.48 -16.64
N ALA A 18 17.26 13.40 -16.59
CA ALA A 18 17.52 14.83 -16.72
C ALA A 18 18.36 15.39 -15.54
N ALA A 19 18.08 14.95 -14.31
CA ALA A 19 18.86 15.33 -13.13
C ALA A 19 20.31 14.83 -13.22
N ARG A 20 20.51 13.61 -13.72
CA ARG A 20 21.83 13.04 -13.99
C ARG A 20 22.62 13.86 -15.01
N GLY A 21 21.99 14.22 -16.13
CA GLY A 21 22.63 15.10 -17.12
C GLY A 21 23.02 16.46 -16.54
N LYS A 22 22.19 17.04 -15.67
CA LYS A 22 22.49 18.32 -14.98
C LYS A 22 23.58 18.21 -13.92
N ALA A 23 23.66 17.09 -13.20
CA ALA A 23 24.65 16.90 -12.15
C ALA A 23 26.05 16.62 -12.70
N GLY A 24 26.16 16.04 -13.90
CA GLY A 24 27.44 15.74 -14.54
C GLY A 24 28.33 14.91 -13.63
N GLU A 25 29.54 15.40 -13.37
CA GLU A 25 30.55 14.76 -12.52
C GLU A 25 30.12 14.63 -11.04
N GLN A 26 29.16 15.44 -10.58
CA GLN A 26 28.63 15.35 -9.21
C GLN A 26 27.61 14.22 -9.05
N TRP A 27 27.29 13.50 -10.13
CA TRP A 27 26.40 12.36 -10.06
C TRP A 27 27.09 11.17 -9.42
N HIS A 28 26.55 10.72 -8.30
CA HIS A 28 27.01 9.51 -7.62
C HIS A 28 26.35 8.27 -8.23
N GLU A 29 27.14 7.48 -8.94
CA GLU A 29 26.72 6.14 -9.34
C GLU A 29 26.71 5.22 -8.12
N SER A 30 25.56 4.55 -7.91
CA SER A 30 25.40 3.55 -6.87
C SER A 30 25.40 2.18 -7.54
N GLY A 31 26.20 1.22 -7.04
CA GLY A 31 26.46 -0.06 -7.73
C GLY A 31 25.23 -0.91 -8.11
N SER A 32 24.07 -0.69 -7.46
CA SER A 32 22.79 -1.35 -7.79
C SER A 32 21.74 -0.43 -8.43
N GLY A 33 22.04 0.86 -8.64
CA GLY A 33 21.15 1.86 -9.24
C GLY A 33 19.85 2.11 -8.45
N TYR A 34 19.77 3.23 -7.72
CA TYR A 34 18.54 3.57 -7.00
C TYR A 34 17.44 4.06 -7.96
N VAL A 35 16.24 3.50 -7.77
CA VAL A 35 15.03 3.97 -8.48
C VAL A 35 14.70 5.41 -8.07
N PHE A 36 14.83 5.76 -6.79
CA PHE A 36 14.62 7.12 -6.27
C PHE A 36 15.92 7.69 -5.73
N THR A 37 16.35 8.82 -6.26
CA THR A 37 17.58 9.49 -5.84
C THR A 37 17.35 10.96 -5.49
N THR A 38 18.31 11.53 -4.78
CA THR A 38 18.50 12.98 -4.76
C THR A 38 18.89 13.50 -6.15
N ARG A 39 19.02 14.82 -6.29
CA ARG A 39 19.47 15.46 -7.55
C ARG A 39 20.88 15.03 -7.97
N THR A 40 21.67 14.49 -7.05
CA THR A 40 23.07 14.06 -7.27
C THR A 40 23.23 12.54 -7.27
N GLY A 41 22.15 11.77 -7.40
CA GLY A 41 22.24 10.30 -7.50
C GLY A 41 22.36 9.55 -6.17
N ARG A 42 22.38 10.25 -5.04
CA ARG A 42 22.46 9.62 -3.70
C ARG A 42 21.11 9.08 -3.25
N GLN A 43 21.14 8.21 -2.24
CA GLN A 43 19.95 7.70 -1.56
C GLN A 43 19.10 8.86 -1.00
N VAL A 44 17.77 8.69 -1.07
CA VAL A 44 16.86 9.60 -0.41
C VAL A 44 16.78 9.24 1.07
N GLU A 45 17.09 10.20 1.94
CA GLU A 45 16.95 10.01 3.38
C GLU A 45 15.46 9.77 3.76
N PRO A 46 15.14 8.76 4.59
CA PRO A 46 13.76 8.45 4.98
C PRO A 46 12.99 9.64 5.56
N ARG A 47 13.67 10.51 6.32
CA ARG A 47 13.07 11.73 6.89
C ARG A 47 12.59 12.70 5.81
N ASN A 48 13.31 12.80 4.69
CA ASN A 48 12.92 13.66 3.57
C ASN A 48 11.74 13.08 2.79
N VAL A 49 11.63 11.75 2.71
CA VAL A 49 10.43 11.08 2.18
C VAL A 49 9.23 11.41 3.06
N TYR A 50 9.35 11.24 4.37
CA TYR A 50 8.27 11.54 5.31
C TYR A 50 7.83 13.01 5.26
N ARG A 51 8.78 13.96 5.28
CA ARG A 51 8.48 15.40 5.11
C ARG A 51 7.74 15.68 3.81
N SER A 52 8.15 15.06 2.70
CA SER A 52 7.50 15.24 1.40
C SER A 52 6.07 14.68 1.43
N PHE A 53 5.88 13.51 2.04
CA PHE A 53 4.56 12.88 2.21
C PHE A 53 3.62 13.75 3.03
N THR A 54 4.07 14.23 4.21
CA THR A 54 3.28 15.12 5.07
C THR A 54 2.84 16.38 4.32
N ARG A 55 3.76 17.04 3.63
CA ARG A 55 3.44 18.24 2.85
C ARG A 55 2.40 17.97 1.76
N ILE A 56 2.47 16.81 1.09
CA ILE A 56 1.48 16.43 0.06
C ILE A 56 0.12 16.21 0.72
N ALA A 57 0.06 15.48 1.84
CA ALA A 57 -1.18 15.22 2.57
C ALA A 57 -1.84 16.52 3.06
N GLU A 58 -1.06 17.44 3.63
CA GLU A 58 -1.52 18.76 4.05
C GLU A 58 -2.07 19.57 2.86
N SER A 59 -1.34 19.60 1.74
CA SER A 59 -1.78 20.32 0.53
C SER A 59 -3.05 19.74 -0.10
N ALA A 60 -3.31 18.45 0.11
CA ALA A 60 -4.51 17.76 -0.35
C ALA A 60 -5.68 17.88 0.64
N GLY A 61 -5.48 18.51 1.81
CA GLY A 61 -6.51 18.66 2.84
C GLY A 61 -6.90 17.35 3.52
N ILE A 62 -6.05 16.32 3.45
CA ILE A 62 -6.33 15.01 4.07
C ILE A 62 -5.58 14.87 5.39
N ARG A 63 -6.07 13.98 6.27
CA ARG A 63 -5.40 13.66 7.53
C ARG A 63 -3.97 13.18 7.26
N VAL A 64 -3.01 13.82 7.93
CA VAL A 64 -1.62 13.36 7.94
C VAL A 64 -1.53 12.10 8.78
N VAL A 65 -1.14 11.00 8.13
CA VAL A 65 -0.85 9.70 8.78
C VAL A 65 0.64 9.39 8.68
N ARG A 66 1.11 8.33 9.34
CA ARG A 66 2.49 7.90 9.18
C ARG A 66 2.66 7.26 7.81
N LEU A 67 3.87 7.32 7.23
CA LEU A 67 4.11 6.75 5.90
C LEU A 67 3.83 5.23 5.85
N HIS A 68 4.08 4.52 6.96
CA HIS A 68 3.74 3.09 7.05
C HIS A 68 2.23 2.84 7.05
N ASP A 69 1.40 3.79 7.49
CA ASP A 69 -0.06 3.66 7.48
C ASP A 69 -0.61 3.53 6.06
N ALA A 70 0.08 4.08 5.05
CA ALA A 70 -0.27 3.86 3.64
C ALA A 70 -0.12 2.37 3.24
N ARG A 71 0.89 1.69 3.78
CA ARG A 71 1.08 0.25 3.58
C ARG A 71 0.03 -0.56 4.34
N HIS A 72 -0.32 -0.16 5.56
CA HIS A 72 -1.43 -0.75 6.30
C HIS A 72 -2.75 -0.60 5.52
N GLY A 73 -3.03 0.59 4.98
CA GLY A 73 -4.19 0.84 4.14
C GLY A 73 -4.24 -0.06 2.90
N THR A 74 -3.07 -0.37 2.31
CA THR A 74 -3.00 -1.33 1.19
C THR A 74 -3.43 -2.73 1.64
N ALA A 75 -2.99 -3.18 2.84
CA ALA A 75 -3.43 -4.46 3.40
C ALA A 75 -4.95 -4.48 3.61
N THR A 76 -5.51 -3.44 4.23
CA THR A 76 -6.95 -3.31 4.47
C THR A 76 -7.75 -3.34 3.18
N LEU A 77 -7.32 -2.61 2.14
CA LEU A 77 -8.00 -2.58 0.85
C LEU A 77 -7.97 -3.95 0.15
N LEU A 78 -6.84 -4.66 0.18
CA LEU A 78 -6.73 -6.00 -0.41
C LEU A 78 -7.60 -7.01 0.34
N THR A 79 -7.61 -6.98 1.67
CA THR A 79 -8.45 -7.86 2.48
C THR A 79 -9.93 -7.56 2.25
N ALA A 80 -10.34 -6.28 2.20
CA ALA A 80 -11.71 -5.89 1.89
C ALA A 80 -12.14 -6.31 0.47
N ALA A 81 -11.19 -6.39 -0.47
CA ALA A 81 -11.42 -6.94 -1.81
C ALA A 81 -11.47 -8.49 -1.85
N GLY A 82 -11.40 -9.17 -0.70
CA GLY A 82 -11.48 -10.62 -0.60
C GLY A 82 -10.19 -11.36 -0.98
N VAL A 83 -9.05 -10.66 -1.05
CA VAL A 83 -7.76 -11.29 -1.37
C VAL A 83 -7.31 -12.16 -0.20
N ALA A 84 -6.93 -13.42 -0.50
CA ALA A 84 -6.50 -14.37 0.52
C ALA A 84 -5.27 -13.85 1.29
N PRO A 85 -5.18 -14.07 2.62
CA PRO A 85 -4.12 -13.51 3.47
C PRO A 85 -2.71 -13.82 2.99
N ARG A 86 -2.49 -15.05 2.49
CA ARG A 86 -1.21 -15.47 1.94
C ARG A 86 -0.78 -14.59 0.77
N VAL A 87 -1.71 -14.28 -0.13
CA VAL A 87 -1.47 -13.41 -1.28
C VAL A 87 -1.23 -11.97 -0.84
N VAL A 88 -1.97 -11.46 0.15
CA VAL A 88 -1.72 -10.14 0.73
C VAL A 88 -0.31 -10.05 1.32
N MET A 89 0.14 -11.07 2.06
CA MET A 89 1.48 -11.14 2.62
C MET A 89 2.57 -11.19 1.54
N GLU A 90 2.35 -11.94 0.47
CA GLU A 90 3.28 -12.00 -0.67
C GLU A 90 3.37 -10.65 -1.41
N ILE A 91 2.24 -9.95 -1.60
CA ILE A 91 2.20 -8.62 -2.22
C ILE A 91 2.94 -7.58 -1.37
N LEU A 92 2.72 -7.61 -0.05
CA LEU A 92 3.36 -6.66 0.85
C LEU A 92 4.85 -7.04 1.05
N GLY A 93 5.20 -8.32 1.01
CA GLY A 93 6.49 -8.83 1.44
C GLY A 93 6.49 -9.07 2.94
N HIS A 94 7.02 -10.24 3.34
CA HIS A 94 6.89 -10.91 4.64
C HIS A 94 7.24 -10.10 5.92
N SER A 95 7.65 -8.84 5.82
CA SER A 95 8.08 -8.01 6.95
C SER A 95 6.95 -7.54 7.87
N GLN A 96 5.68 -7.85 7.58
CA GLN A 96 4.51 -7.37 8.34
C GLN A 96 3.41 -8.44 8.54
N ILE A 97 3.82 -9.67 8.85
CA ILE A 97 2.90 -10.79 9.13
C ILE A 97 1.89 -10.43 10.24
N SER A 98 2.34 -9.78 11.31
CA SER A 98 1.50 -9.40 12.47
C SER A 98 0.30 -8.54 12.09
N ILE A 99 0.50 -7.62 11.14
CA ILE A 99 -0.51 -6.66 10.69
C ILE A 99 -1.54 -7.32 9.79
N THR A 100 -1.07 -8.21 8.91
CA THR A 100 -1.97 -8.93 7.99
C THR A 100 -2.92 -9.82 8.80
N MET A 101 -2.44 -10.40 9.91
CA MET A 101 -3.26 -11.22 10.81
C MET A 101 -4.31 -10.41 11.58
N GLU A 102 -3.96 -9.23 12.12
CA GLU A 102 -4.90 -8.38 12.87
C GLU A 102 -6.06 -7.91 11.98
N VAL A 103 -5.75 -7.34 10.81
CA VAL A 103 -6.76 -6.87 9.84
C VAL A 103 -7.61 -8.02 9.32
N TYR A 104 -6.97 -9.16 9.01
CA TYR A 104 -7.70 -10.34 8.55
C TYR A 104 -8.66 -10.87 9.62
N THR A 105 -8.24 -10.90 10.88
CA THR A 105 -9.08 -11.39 11.98
C THR A 105 -10.38 -10.59 12.08
N HIS A 106 -10.30 -9.27 11.96
CA HIS A 106 -11.51 -8.42 11.93
C HIS A 106 -12.42 -8.71 10.74
N VAL A 107 -11.89 -8.80 9.52
CA VAL A 107 -12.70 -9.05 8.32
C VAL A 107 -13.34 -10.45 8.34
N VAL A 108 -12.61 -11.46 8.83
CA VAL A 108 -13.14 -12.82 9.01
C VAL A 108 -14.29 -12.83 10.02
N GLN A 109 -14.15 -12.12 11.14
CA GLN A 109 -15.22 -12.05 12.14
C GLN A 109 -16.50 -11.44 11.57
N ASP A 110 -16.39 -10.39 10.74
CA ASP A 110 -17.54 -9.74 10.11
C ASP A 110 -18.18 -10.64 9.04
N THR A 111 -17.38 -11.27 8.18
CA THR A 111 -17.90 -12.23 7.17
C THR A 111 -18.50 -13.48 7.81
N GLN A 112 -17.94 -13.98 8.92
CA GLN A 112 -18.53 -15.09 9.68
C GLN A 112 -19.88 -14.71 10.29
N ARG A 113 -20.00 -13.50 10.86
CA ARG A 113 -21.29 -13.00 11.39
C ARG A 113 -22.33 -12.84 10.30
N GLU A 114 -21.96 -12.34 9.12
CA GLU A 114 -22.87 -12.27 7.97
C GLU A 114 -23.30 -13.67 7.50
N ALA A 115 -22.36 -14.61 7.38
CA ALA A 115 -22.66 -15.99 6.98
C ALA A 115 -23.62 -16.67 7.98
N MET A 116 -23.38 -16.52 9.29
CA MET A 116 -24.28 -17.02 10.33
C MET A 116 -25.66 -16.35 10.28
N SER A 117 -25.71 -15.04 10.04
CA SER A 117 -26.97 -14.31 9.87
C SER A 117 -27.74 -14.76 8.63
N HIS A 118 -27.05 -15.09 7.54
CA HIS A 118 -27.64 -15.68 6.34
C HIS A 118 -28.19 -17.08 6.61
N MET A 119 -27.45 -17.91 7.35
CA MET A 119 -27.89 -19.24 7.76
C MET A 119 -29.16 -19.16 8.63
N ASP A 120 -29.20 -18.24 9.59
CA ASP A 120 -30.38 -18.02 10.45
C ASP A 120 -31.62 -17.60 9.64
N ARG A 121 -31.45 -16.73 8.64
CA ARG A 121 -32.54 -16.35 7.72
C ARG A 121 -33.03 -17.52 6.86
N LEU A 122 -32.14 -18.39 6.39
CA LEU A 122 -32.51 -19.58 5.63
C LEU A 122 -33.29 -20.57 6.50
N LEU A 123 -32.85 -20.75 7.75
CA LEU A 123 -33.47 -21.67 8.70
C LEU A 123 -34.81 -21.14 9.25
N ARG A 124 -34.97 -19.82 9.44
CA ARG A 124 -36.26 -19.20 9.84
C ARG A 124 -37.34 -19.26 8.77
N LYS A 125 -37.00 -19.56 7.50
CA LYS A 125 -37.96 -19.55 6.37
C LYS A 125 -38.77 -20.83 6.18
N ARG A 126 -39.09 -21.57 7.25
CA ARG A 126 -40.19 -22.54 7.26
C ARG A 126 -41.33 -22.09 8.20
N PRO A 127 -42.30 -21.29 7.72
CA PRO A 127 -43.65 -21.36 8.25
C PRO A 127 -44.24 -22.70 7.83
N GLY A 128 -44.88 -23.41 8.76
CA GLY A 128 -45.41 -24.75 8.58
C GLY A 128 -46.29 -24.89 7.35
N ARG A 129 -46.11 -26.01 6.63
CA ARG A 129 -47.20 -26.58 5.84
C ARG A 129 -48.00 -27.47 6.78
N GLN A 130 -49.19 -26.98 7.13
CA GLN A 130 -50.36 -27.83 7.42
C GLN A 130 -50.75 -28.58 6.14
#